data_AF-A0A0Q8T101-F1
#
_entry.id   AF-A0A0Q8T101-F1
#
_cell.length_a   1.000
_cell.length_b   1.000
_cell.length_c   1.000
_cell.angle_alpha   90.00
_cell.angle_beta   90.00
_cell.angle_gamma   90.00
#
_symmetry.space_group_name_H-M   'P 1'
#
loop_
_entity.id
_entity.type
_entity.pdbx_description
1 polymer ?
#
loop_
_entity_poly.entity_id
_entity_poly.type
_entity_poly.pdbx_seq_one_letter_code
_entity_poly.pdbx_strand_id
1 'polypeptide(L)'
;MNRCTPALISQARKDRSPLRALAAAGLAALLCAAAPVQAQQVPGGMGEMRNFPDASLRGNLTVLAGSEAKLNGNTIRMAPGMRLFTPQNTLVMLHTVQGQTFKVNYLIENSTGMLLSAWILTQGEAAQPRKGPGDTIQFNFRTDSDPVKK
;
A
#
# COMPACT_ATOMS: atom_id res chain seq x y z
N MET A 1 37.50 -74.24 -1.61
CA MET A 1 37.93 -73.64 -2.90
C MET A 1 38.39 -72.21 -2.64
N ASN A 2 39.70 -71.93 -2.67
CA ASN A 2 40.43 -71.31 -3.81
C ASN A 2 40.03 -69.82 -3.96
N ARG A 3 40.84 -68.76 -3.84
CA ARG A 3 42.30 -68.48 -4.01
C ARG A 3 42.63 -67.13 -3.30
N CYS A 4 43.78 -66.98 -2.63
CA CYS A 4 45.01 -66.19 -2.97
C CYS A 4 44.87 -64.68 -3.34
N THR A 5 45.31 -63.80 -2.40
CA THR A 5 46.37 -62.71 -2.43
C THR A 5 46.73 -61.91 -3.71
N PRO A 6 47.44 -60.73 -3.68
CA PRO A 6 47.96 -59.89 -2.56
C PRO A 6 47.93 -58.33 -2.72
N ALA A 7 48.42 -57.60 -1.68
CA ALA A 7 49.33 -56.42 -1.65
C ALA A 7 49.06 -55.16 -2.52
N LEU A 8 49.35 -53.90 -2.17
CA LEU A 8 49.98 -53.14 -1.08
C LEU A 8 49.58 -51.66 -1.39
N ILE A 9 49.53 -50.73 -0.44
CA ILE A 9 50.44 -49.55 -0.32
C ILE A 9 49.77 -48.72 0.79
N SER A 10 50.23 -48.80 2.03
CA SER A 10 51.21 -47.88 2.63
C SER A 10 51.00 -46.43 2.23
N GLN A 11 50.34 -45.63 3.07
CA GLN A 11 50.93 -44.36 3.50
C GLN A 11 50.57 -44.08 4.95
N ALA A 12 51.55 -44.34 5.79
CA ALA A 12 51.67 -43.72 7.09
C ALA A 12 51.75 -42.20 6.93
N ARG A 13 50.90 -41.46 7.65
CA ARG A 13 51.40 -40.29 8.36
C ARG A 13 50.96 -40.32 9.80
N LYS A 14 52.00 -40.43 10.62
CA LYS A 14 52.05 -40.33 12.06
C LYS A 14 52.41 -38.87 12.36
N ASP A 15 51.54 -38.19 13.07
CA ASP A 15 51.91 -37.19 14.07
C ASP A 15 50.68 -37.02 14.98
N ARG A 16 50.71 -37.50 16.24
CA ARG A 16 51.37 -36.89 17.42
C ARG A 16 50.96 -35.42 17.49
N SER A 17 50.09 -34.96 18.38
CA SER A 17 49.96 -35.29 19.79
C SER A 17 48.63 -34.74 20.34
N PRO A 18 48.23 -35.17 21.55
CA PRO A 18 46.95 -34.86 22.17
C PRO A 18 47.05 -33.59 23.02
N LEU A 19 45.95 -32.86 23.20
CA LEU A 19 45.47 -32.37 24.50
C LEU A 19 44.29 -31.41 24.33
N ARG A 20 43.37 -31.47 25.31
CA ARG A 20 42.31 -30.50 25.66
C ARG A 20 41.06 -30.60 24.79
N ALA A 21 40.08 -31.44 25.12
CA ALA A 21 39.21 -31.44 26.31
C ALA A 21 38.47 -30.11 26.52
N LEU A 22 37.17 -30.24 26.86
CA LEU A 22 36.14 -29.24 27.18
C LEU A 22 35.23 -28.92 25.97
N ALA A 23 34.18 -29.69 25.69
CA ALA A 23 32.88 -29.77 26.39
C ALA A 23 32.11 -28.42 26.37
N ALA A 24 31.02 -28.36 25.61
CA ALA A 24 29.69 -27.93 26.08
C ALA A 24 28.70 -27.71 24.91
N ALA A 25 27.59 -28.46 24.98
CA ALA A 25 26.22 -28.07 24.67
C ALA A 25 25.91 -27.32 23.35
N GLY A 26 25.35 -28.05 22.37
CA GLY A 26 24.57 -27.49 21.27
C GLY A 26 23.13 -27.99 21.31
N LEU A 27 22.32 -27.47 22.24
CA LEU A 27 20.89 -27.77 22.35
C LEU A 27 20.09 -26.66 21.66
N ALA A 28 19.23 -27.05 20.72
CA ALA A 28 17.98 -26.41 20.30
C ALA A 28 17.97 -24.90 20.00
N ALA A 29 17.79 -24.56 18.72
CA ALA A 29 17.08 -23.34 18.32
C ALA A 29 16.37 -23.53 16.98
N LEU A 30 15.20 -24.18 17.01
CA LEU A 30 14.13 -23.90 16.06
C LEU A 30 13.69 -22.45 16.29
N LEU A 31 14.15 -21.53 15.46
CA LEU A 31 13.66 -20.16 15.45
C LEU A 31 12.70 -19.99 14.27
N CYS A 32 11.41 -20.02 14.60
CA CYS A 32 10.33 -19.62 13.72
C CYS A 32 10.60 -18.24 13.11
N ALA A 33 10.70 -18.17 11.79
CA ALA A 33 10.67 -16.90 11.06
C ALA A 33 9.24 -16.34 11.07
N ALA A 34 8.86 -15.68 12.16
CA ALA A 34 7.68 -14.82 12.18
C ALA A 34 8.03 -13.52 11.42
N ALA A 35 7.68 -13.45 10.15
CA ALA A 35 7.70 -12.18 9.42
C ALA A 35 6.66 -11.23 10.07
N PRO A 36 7.00 -9.98 10.40
CA PRO A 36 6.00 -9.03 10.86
C PRO A 36 5.08 -8.71 9.69
N VAL A 37 3.83 -9.17 9.75
CA VAL A 37 2.76 -8.63 8.90
C VAL A 37 2.50 -7.21 9.40
N GLN A 38 3.03 -6.21 8.70
CA GLN A 38 2.69 -4.81 8.96
C GLN A 38 1.35 -4.52 8.27
N ALA A 39 0.25 -4.79 8.96
CA ALA A 39 -1.09 -4.45 8.50
C ALA A 39 -1.81 -3.54 9.52
N GLN A 40 -2.23 -2.37 9.00
CA GLN A 40 -3.24 -1.45 9.53
C GLN A 40 -2.88 -0.61 10.76
N GLN A 41 -1.97 0.36 10.58
CA GLN A 41 -2.05 1.59 11.35
C GLN A 41 -3.15 2.48 10.75
N VAL A 42 -4.30 2.54 11.43
CA VAL A 42 -5.24 3.66 11.29
C VAL A 42 -5.27 4.37 12.64
N PRO A 43 -4.46 5.42 12.79
CA PRO A 43 -5.02 6.63 13.40
C PRO A 43 -4.41 7.89 12.77
N GLY A 44 -5.12 8.52 11.84
CA GLY A 44 -4.87 9.92 11.54
C GLY A 44 -5.59 10.77 12.59
N GLY A 45 -4.84 11.32 13.54
CA GLY A 45 -5.35 12.31 14.49
C GLY A 45 -5.74 13.61 13.80
N MET A 46 -6.49 14.47 14.51
CA MET A 46 -6.89 15.79 14.00
C MET A 46 -5.64 16.60 13.59
N GLY A 47 -5.44 16.79 12.29
CA GLY A 47 -4.36 17.62 11.74
C GLY A 47 -3.18 16.86 11.12
N GLU A 48 -3.14 15.53 11.21
CA GLU A 48 -2.12 14.73 10.53
C GLU A 48 -2.58 14.36 9.11
N MET A 49 -1.69 14.46 8.12
CA MET A 49 -1.98 13.99 6.77
C MET A 49 -2.19 12.48 6.80
N ARG A 50 -3.46 12.09 6.68
CA ARG A 50 -3.90 10.69 6.65
C ARG A 50 -3.34 10.03 5.40
N ASN A 51 -2.84 8.81 5.57
CA ASN A 51 -2.35 8.03 4.44
C ASN A 51 -3.53 7.51 3.62
N PHE A 52 -3.46 7.64 2.30
CA PHE A 52 -4.48 7.14 1.38
C PHE A 52 -3.89 5.99 0.56
N PRO A 53 -4.69 4.97 0.20
CA PRO A 53 -4.22 3.91 -0.70
C PRO A 53 -3.71 4.47 -2.03
N ASP A 54 -2.65 3.88 -2.59
CA ASP A 54 -2.03 4.36 -3.84
C ASP A 54 -2.97 4.31 -5.05
N ALA A 55 -3.91 3.36 -5.04
CA ALA A 55 -4.95 3.23 -6.06
C ALA A 55 -6.05 4.29 -5.94
N SER A 56 -6.04 5.14 -4.90
CA SER A 56 -7.07 6.16 -4.70
C SER A 56 -6.94 7.31 -5.71
N LEU A 57 -8.06 7.69 -6.29
CA LEU A 57 -8.18 8.76 -7.26
C LEU A 57 -8.84 10.00 -6.65
N ARG A 58 -8.58 11.17 -7.23
CA ARG A 58 -9.20 12.45 -6.83
C ARG A 58 -10.46 12.74 -7.66
N GLY A 59 -11.51 13.20 -7.01
CA GLY A 59 -12.73 13.64 -7.70
C GLY A 59 -13.74 14.35 -6.82
N ASN A 60 -14.85 14.73 -7.43
CA ASN A 60 -16.02 15.29 -6.76
C ASN A 60 -17.12 14.22 -6.71
N LEU A 61 -17.58 13.91 -5.51
CA LEU A 61 -18.59 12.89 -5.26
C LEU A 61 -19.89 13.53 -4.76
N THR A 62 -20.99 13.19 -5.42
CA THR A 62 -22.35 13.52 -4.99
C THR A 62 -23.11 12.23 -4.73
N VAL A 63 -23.55 11.99 -3.50
CA VAL A 63 -24.33 10.79 -3.16
C VAL A 63 -25.76 10.96 -3.65
N LEU A 64 -26.28 10.02 -4.44
CA LEU A 64 -27.67 10.02 -4.91
C LEU A 64 -28.53 9.05 -4.06
N ALA A 65 -29.77 8.82 -4.46
CA ALA A 65 -30.64 7.82 -3.84
C ALA A 65 -30.19 6.39 -4.16
N GLY A 66 -30.52 5.47 -3.25
CA GLY A 66 -30.22 4.05 -3.42
C GLY A 66 -28.71 3.77 -3.46
N SER A 67 -28.28 2.96 -4.44
CA SER A 67 -26.88 2.54 -4.63
C SER A 67 -26.19 3.30 -5.76
N GLU A 68 -26.56 4.56 -5.99
CA GLU A 68 -25.98 5.41 -7.03
C GLU A 68 -25.33 6.68 -6.47
N ALA A 69 -24.33 7.18 -7.18
CA ALA A 69 -23.67 8.45 -6.91
C ALA A 69 -23.30 9.14 -8.24
N LYS A 70 -23.03 10.43 -8.22
CA LYS A 70 -22.30 11.11 -9.31
C LYS A 70 -20.86 11.30 -8.91
N LEU A 71 -19.95 10.87 -9.78
CA LEU A 71 -18.51 11.05 -9.64
C LEU A 71 -18.00 11.89 -10.81
N ASN A 72 -17.49 13.08 -10.52
CA ASN A 72 -17.08 14.07 -11.53
C ASN A 72 -18.19 14.36 -12.56
N GLY A 73 -19.45 14.36 -12.13
CA GLY A 73 -20.63 14.57 -12.98
C GLY A 73 -21.19 13.31 -13.64
N ASN A 74 -20.44 12.21 -13.68
CA ASN A 74 -20.87 10.94 -14.27
C ASN A 74 -21.55 10.05 -13.23
N THR A 75 -22.69 9.44 -13.55
CA THR A 75 -23.36 8.50 -12.66
C THR A 75 -22.55 7.21 -12.51
N ILE A 76 -22.34 6.75 -11.28
CA ILE A 76 -21.64 5.52 -10.92
C ILE A 76 -22.44 4.73 -9.86
N ARG A 77 -22.31 3.40 -9.89
CA ARG A 77 -22.84 2.51 -8.86
C ARG A 77 -21.93 2.48 -7.64
N MET A 78 -22.53 2.50 -6.46
CA MET A 78 -21.84 2.27 -5.19
C MET A 78 -21.80 0.77 -4.90
N ALA A 79 -20.65 0.28 -4.46
CA ALA A 79 -20.51 -1.12 -4.07
C ALA A 79 -21.38 -1.42 -2.84
N PRO A 80 -21.84 -2.68 -2.66
CA PRO A 80 -22.44 -3.12 -1.41
C PRO A 80 -21.49 -2.84 -0.24
N GLY A 81 -21.94 -2.02 0.72
CA GLY A 81 -21.11 -1.62 1.86
C GLY A 81 -20.13 -0.47 1.60
N MET A 82 -20.39 0.37 0.58
CA MET A 82 -19.60 1.59 0.33
C MET A 82 -19.41 2.43 1.60
N ARG A 83 -18.16 2.83 1.85
CA ARG A 83 -17.77 3.62 3.03
C ARG A 83 -17.40 5.03 2.63
N LEU A 84 -18.08 6.01 3.21
CA LEU A 84 -17.69 7.41 3.14
C LEU A 84 -17.10 7.84 4.47
N PHE A 85 -15.93 8.47 4.45
CA PHE A 85 -15.24 8.92 5.64
C PHE A 85 -15.15 10.45 5.70
N THR A 86 -15.30 11.00 6.89
CA THR A 86 -15.03 12.41 7.18
C THR A 86 -13.53 12.72 7.10
N PRO A 87 -13.16 14.02 7.11
CA PRO A 87 -11.77 14.41 7.28
C PRO A 87 -11.14 13.88 8.58
N GLN A 88 -11.93 13.69 9.64
CA GLN A 88 -11.52 13.06 10.90
C GLN A 88 -11.47 11.53 10.82
N ASN A 89 -11.59 10.96 9.62
CA ASN A 89 -11.59 9.53 9.34
C ASN A 89 -12.69 8.73 10.06
N THR A 90 -13.82 9.38 10.33
CA THR A 90 -15.02 8.73 10.89
C THR A 90 -16.00 8.37 9.79
N LEU A 91 -16.79 7.30 9.95
CA LEU A 91 -17.78 6.90 8.96
C LEU A 91 -18.94 7.89 8.91
N VAL A 92 -19.27 8.31 7.68
CA VAL A 92 -20.43 9.14 7.37
C VAL A 92 -21.58 8.24 6.96
N MET A 93 -22.75 8.50 7.54
CA MET A 93 -24.00 7.89 7.10
C MET A 93 -24.42 8.48 5.76
N LEU A 94 -24.37 7.69 4.68
CA LEU A 94 -24.61 8.16 3.31
C LEU A 94 -25.94 8.91 3.12
N HIS A 95 -26.99 8.49 3.82
CA HIS A 95 -28.31 9.12 3.73
C HIS A 95 -28.34 10.57 4.26
N THR A 96 -27.44 10.94 5.17
CA THR A 96 -27.40 12.31 5.73
C THR A 96 -26.76 13.33 4.79
N VAL A 97 -25.98 12.84 3.82
CA VAL A 97 -25.20 13.65 2.88
C VAL A 97 -25.69 13.51 1.43
N GLN A 98 -26.86 12.92 1.25
CA GLN A 98 -27.49 12.78 -0.06
C GLN A 98 -27.69 14.15 -0.73
N GLY A 99 -27.35 14.25 -2.01
CA GLY A 99 -27.44 15.49 -2.81
C GLY A 99 -26.31 16.48 -2.58
N GLN A 100 -25.49 16.30 -1.55
CA GLN A 100 -24.33 17.16 -1.29
C GLN A 100 -23.11 16.69 -2.10
N THR A 101 -22.28 17.64 -2.53
CA THR A 101 -21.08 17.37 -3.31
C THR A 101 -19.84 17.62 -2.49
N PHE A 102 -18.94 16.63 -2.43
CA PHE A 102 -17.70 16.70 -1.67
C PHE A 102 -16.50 16.46 -2.58
N LYS A 103 -15.40 17.17 -2.31
CA LYS A 103 -14.09 16.81 -2.86
C LYS A 103 -13.56 15.61 -2.08
N VAL A 104 -13.33 14.50 -2.78
CA VAL A 104 -12.95 13.23 -2.17
C VAL A 104 -11.73 12.60 -2.82
N ASN A 105 -11.02 11.79 -2.04
CA ASN A 105 -10.28 10.66 -2.60
C ASN A 105 -11.22 9.45 -2.66
N TYR A 106 -11.15 8.64 -3.70
CA TYR A 106 -12.03 7.48 -3.85
C TYR A 106 -11.31 6.25 -4.40
N LEU A 107 -11.83 5.07 -4.10
CA LEU A 107 -11.41 3.78 -4.66
C LEU A 107 -12.53 3.17 -5.49
N ILE A 108 -12.16 2.71 -6.68
CA ILE A 108 -13.01 1.89 -7.53
C ILE A 108 -12.58 0.43 -7.37
N GLU A 109 -13.55 -0.45 -7.21
CA GLU A 109 -13.30 -1.89 -7.21
C GLU A 109 -12.94 -2.35 -8.63
N ASN A 110 -11.75 -2.95 -8.80
CA ASN A 110 -11.24 -3.34 -10.12
C ASN A 110 -12.11 -4.39 -10.84
N SER A 111 -12.79 -5.27 -10.10
CA SER A 111 -13.57 -6.37 -10.66
C SER A 111 -14.95 -5.92 -11.18
N THR A 112 -15.60 -4.98 -10.49
CA THR A 112 -16.98 -4.56 -10.77
C THR A 112 -17.09 -3.15 -11.34
N GLY A 113 -16.05 -2.33 -11.16
CA GLY A 113 -16.09 -0.91 -11.50
C GLY A 113 -16.94 -0.06 -10.54
N MET A 114 -17.36 -0.62 -9.39
CA MET A 114 -18.19 0.10 -8.42
C MET A 114 -17.35 0.94 -7.46
N LEU A 115 -17.96 2.01 -6.93
CA LEU A 115 -17.35 2.85 -5.90
C LEU A 115 -17.29 2.11 -4.56
N LEU A 116 -16.07 1.79 -4.10
CA LEU A 116 -15.83 0.99 -2.90
C LEU A 116 -15.72 1.84 -1.63
N SER A 117 -14.94 2.92 -1.68
CA SER A 117 -14.70 3.79 -0.53
C SER A 117 -14.37 5.20 -0.99
N ALA A 118 -14.75 6.19 -0.19
CA ALA A 118 -14.43 7.59 -0.43
C ALA A 118 -14.09 8.30 0.89
N TRP A 119 -13.20 9.28 0.80
CA TRP A 119 -12.76 10.09 1.93
C TRP A 119 -12.91 11.57 1.59
N ILE A 120 -13.72 12.27 2.38
CA ILE A 120 -13.90 13.71 2.29
C ILE A 120 -12.62 14.39 2.73
N LEU A 121 -12.17 15.34 1.92
CA LEU A 121 -10.88 15.99 2.11
C LEU A 121 -11.01 17.33 2.79
N THR A 122 -10.06 17.64 3.67
CA THR A 122 -9.76 19.01 4.09
C THR A 122 -9.14 19.81 2.93
N GLN A 123 -9.08 21.13 3.09
CA GLN A 123 -8.40 22.02 2.14
C GLN A 123 -6.90 21.68 2.00
N GLY A 124 -6.22 21.29 3.08
CA GLY A 124 -4.80 20.91 3.04
C GLY A 124 -4.55 19.65 2.22
N GLU A 125 -5.42 18.64 2.34
CA GLU A 125 -5.34 17.40 1.55
C GLU A 125 -5.83 17.59 0.10
N ALA A 126 -6.75 18.55 -0.09
CA ALA A 126 -7.26 18.94 -1.40
C ALA A 126 -6.19 19.54 -2.31
N ALA A 127 -5.15 20.14 -1.72
CA ALA A 127 -4.02 20.79 -2.39
C ALA A 127 -2.88 19.83 -2.76
N GLN A 128 -2.86 18.62 -2.20
CA GLN A 128 -1.84 17.63 -2.56
C GLN A 128 -2.12 17.04 -3.93
N PRO A 129 -1.10 16.94 -4.80
CA PRO A 129 -1.26 16.37 -6.14
C PRO A 129 -1.68 14.91 -6.03
N ARG A 130 -2.71 14.53 -6.78
CA ARG A 130 -3.18 13.14 -6.85
C ARG A 130 -3.84 12.86 -8.18
N LYS A 131 -3.61 11.66 -8.70
CA LYS A 131 -4.19 11.20 -9.97
C LYS A 131 -5.72 11.30 -9.91
N GLY A 132 -6.32 11.98 -10.89
CA GLY A 132 -7.78 12.04 -11.05
C GLY A 132 -8.23 13.15 -12.00
N PRO A 133 -9.42 13.04 -12.61
CA PRO A 133 -9.94 14.06 -13.54
C PRO A 133 -10.16 15.44 -12.90
N GLY A 134 -10.25 15.50 -11.57
CA GLY A 134 -10.44 16.73 -10.81
C GLY A 134 -9.15 17.46 -10.42
N ASP A 135 -7.98 16.97 -10.89
CA ASP A 135 -6.66 17.54 -10.60
C ASP A 135 -5.95 17.96 -11.90
N THR A 136 -6.67 18.67 -12.78
CA THR A 136 -6.04 19.42 -13.87
C THR A 136 -5.25 20.57 -13.26
N ILE A 137 -4.06 20.29 -12.75
CA ILE A 137 -3.04 21.32 -12.55
C ILE A 137 -2.69 21.80 -13.97
N GLN A 138 -3.35 22.87 -14.40
CA GLN A 138 -3.04 23.55 -15.65
C GLN A 138 -1.68 24.23 -15.46
N PHE A 139 -0.60 23.51 -15.77
CA PHE A 139 0.73 24.12 -15.85
C PHE A 139 0.72 25.06 -17.07
N ASN A 140 0.36 26.32 -16.84
CA ASN A 140 0.51 27.39 -17.84
C ASN A 140 1.98 27.72 -17.99
N PHE A 141 2.72 26.92 -18.76
CA PHE A 141 4.03 27.30 -19.24
C PHE A 141 3.87 28.41 -20.27
N ARG A 142 4.04 29.67 -19.85
CA ARG A 142 4.32 30.77 -20.79
C ARG A 142 5.80 30.66 -21.15
N THR A 143 6.10 30.02 -22.28
CA THR A 143 7.36 30.24 -22.98
C THR A 143 7.26 31.60 -23.64
N ASP A 144 7.68 32.64 -22.93
CA ASP A 144 7.93 33.93 -23.55
C ASP A 144 9.15 33.76 -24.45
N SER A 145 8.92 33.80 -25.76
CA SER A 145 9.98 33.93 -26.77
C SER A 145 9.97 35.37 -27.22
N ASP A 146 10.48 36.28 -26.39
CA ASP A 146 10.81 37.64 -26.78
C ASP A 146 11.75 37.61 -28.01
N PRO A 147 11.34 38.12 -29.20
CA PRO A 147 12.29 38.36 -30.26
C PRO A 147 13.09 39.62 -29.91
N VAL A 148 14.36 39.44 -29.56
CA VAL A 148 15.35 40.54 -29.48
C VAL A 148 15.36 41.27 -30.82
N LYS A 149 14.77 42.46 -30.85
CA LYS A 149 14.94 43.40 -31.98
C LYS A 149 16.38 43.92 -31.97
N LYS A 150 17.05 43.76 -33.10
CA LYS A 150 18.31 44.44 -33.44
C LYS A 150 18.06 45.90 -33.77
#